data_AF-A0A0H1QXK1-F1
#
_entry.id   AF-A0A0H1QXK1-F1
#
_cell.length_a   1.000
_cell.length_b   1.000
_cell.length_c   1.000
_cell.angle_alpha   90.00
_cell.angle_beta   90.00
_cell.angle_gamma   90.00
#
_symmetry.space_group_name_H-M   'P 1'
#
loop_
_entity.id
_entity.type
_entity.pdbx_description
1 polymer ?
#
loop_
_entity_poly.entity_id
_entity_poly.type
_entity_poly.pdbx_seq_one_letter_code
_entity_poly.pdbx_strand_id
1 'polypeptide(L)'
;MAEATQKEAGVVEAYENLARQVLDRPESIPSAIHNLLLKLAETHPGAVYWIVRKFYQEYLRLYVSDTGYIGIADRYEPELMYPGDIALYMVPESPQPDDVVQVTFTDKDEVSVYVIHARVVRCNDDRSVQVADTSTGEEYKVVDWNILGKLVRVIPFGSGEWQELFAASGVPKEWVATSIEENIRSVQESEVPGKDEAIAELKRRLGDLV
;
A
#
# COMPACT_ATOMS: atom_id res chain seq x y z
N MET A 1 26.34 12.10 23.75
CA MET A 1 25.27 11.84 24.75
C MET A 1 24.49 13.11 25.05
N ALA A 2 25.09 14.18 25.60
CA ALA A 2 24.37 15.41 25.95
C ALA A 2 23.72 16.17 24.77
N GLU A 3 24.36 16.20 23.59
CA GLU A 3 23.81 16.88 22.39
C GLU A 3 22.57 16.16 21.80
N ALA A 4 22.55 14.83 21.82
CA ALA A 4 21.42 14.05 21.31
C ALA A 4 20.15 14.31 22.15
N THR A 5 20.30 14.37 23.47
CA THR A 5 19.21 14.61 24.41
C THR A 5 18.68 16.05 24.34
N GLN A 6 19.54 17.03 24.08
CA GLN A 6 19.11 18.43 23.84
C GLN A 6 18.34 18.59 22.53
N LYS A 7 18.73 17.86 21.48
CA LYS A 7 18.03 17.89 20.20
C LYS A 7 16.64 17.26 20.29
N GLU A 8 16.49 16.15 21.02
CA GLU A 8 15.19 15.53 21.30
C GLU A 8 14.27 16.45 22.10
N ALA A 9 14.78 17.13 23.13
CA ALA A 9 13.99 18.07 23.94
C ALA A 9 13.45 19.26 23.10
N GLY A 10 14.29 19.84 22.24
CA GLY A 10 13.87 20.95 21.36
C GLY A 10 12.85 20.53 20.29
N VAL A 11 12.88 19.26 19.85
CA VAL A 11 11.92 18.70 18.90
C VAL A 11 10.54 18.52 19.56
N VAL A 12 10.49 18.06 20.81
CA VAL A 12 9.24 17.91 21.57
C VAL A 12 8.55 19.26 21.79
N GLU A 13 9.30 20.29 22.21
CA GLU A 13 8.75 21.65 22.39
C GLU A 13 8.20 22.24 21.08
N ALA A 14 8.85 21.96 19.94
CA ALA A 14 8.37 22.40 18.64
C ALA A 14 7.03 21.77 18.27
N TYR A 15 6.86 20.46 18.54
CA TYR A 15 5.59 19.76 18.29
C TYR A 15 4.47 20.21 19.21
N GLU A 16 4.75 20.44 20.49
CA GLU A 16 3.76 20.97 21.44
C GLU A 16 3.28 22.37 21.02
N ASN A 17 4.19 23.21 20.54
CA ASN A 17 3.85 24.52 20.02
C ASN A 17 3.01 24.44 18.75
N LEU A 18 3.32 23.51 17.83
CA LEU A 18 2.51 23.29 16.62
C LEU A 18 1.09 22.82 16.99
N ALA A 19 0.98 21.85 17.90
CA ALA A 19 -0.30 21.34 18.37
C ALA A 19 -1.14 22.45 19.02
N ARG A 20 -0.52 23.29 19.86
CA ARG A 20 -1.17 24.45 20.47
C ARG A 20 -1.66 25.44 19.42
N GLN A 21 -0.84 25.75 18.40
CA GLN A 21 -1.24 26.63 17.30
C GLN A 21 -2.42 26.10 16.48
N VAL A 22 -2.56 24.78 16.35
CA VAL A 22 -3.72 24.15 15.68
C VAL A 22 -4.97 24.24 16.57
N LEU A 23 -4.83 24.01 17.87
CA LEU A 23 -5.93 24.03 18.84
C LEU A 23 -6.46 25.46 19.12
N ASP A 24 -5.61 26.47 19.02
CA ASP A 24 -5.96 27.87 19.33
C ASP A 24 -6.58 28.63 18.13
N ARG A 25 -6.82 27.97 16.99
CA ARG A 25 -7.39 28.64 15.81
C ARG A 25 -8.89 28.91 15.93
N PRO A 26 -9.38 30.06 15.42
CA PRO A 26 -10.81 30.41 15.44
C PRO A 26 -11.66 29.64 14.41
N GLU A 27 -11.02 28.99 13.44
CA GLU A 27 -11.63 28.05 12.48
C GLU A 27 -11.79 26.66 13.10
N SER A 28 -12.77 25.87 12.63
CA SER A 28 -13.04 24.55 13.25
C SER A 28 -11.78 23.66 13.21
N ILE A 29 -11.44 23.00 14.32
CA ILE A 29 -10.29 22.10 14.46
C ILE A 29 -10.16 21.13 13.26
N PRO A 30 -11.24 20.52 12.73
CA PRO A 30 -11.16 19.67 11.54
C PRO A 30 -10.58 20.38 10.31
N SER A 31 -11.00 21.63 10.06
CA SER A 31 -10.50 22.43 8.93
C SER A 31 -9.02 22.77 9.09
N ALA A 32 -8.58 23.09 10.31
CA ALA A 32 -7.18 23.39 10.60
C ALA A 32 -6.28 22.16 10.38
N ILE A 33 -6.69 20.99 10.87
CA ILE A 33 -5.97 19.73 10.67
C ILE A 33 -5.93 19.36 9.18
N HIS A 34 -7.06 19.46 8.48
CA HIS A 34 -7.14 19.15 7.06
C HIS A 34 -6.20 20.03 6.21
N ASN A 35 -6.20 21.35 6.45
CA ASN A 35 -5.34 22.27 5.71
C ASN A 35 -3.85 22.05 6.01
N LEU A 36 -3.50 21.68 7.24
CA LEU A 36 -2.12 21.32 7.60
C LEU A 36 -1.66 20.07 6.84
N LEU A 37 -2.49 19.02 6.82
CA LEU A 37 -2.19 17.78 6.10
C LEU A 37 -2.05 18.02 4.59
N LEU A 38 -2.93 18.83 3.98
CA LEU A 38 -2.80 19.22 2.56
C LEU A 38 -1.47 19.93 2.29
N LYS A 39 -1.07 20.87 3.16
CA LYS A 39 0.18 21.61 2.97
C LYS A 39 1.41 20.72 3.13
N LEU A 40 1.38 19.79 4.08
CA LEU A 40 2.44 18.81 4.26
C LEU A 40 2.51 17.87 3.05
N ALA A 41 1.37 17.48 2.47
CA ALA A 41 1.33 16.58 1.33
C ALA A 41 1.93 17.18 0.05
N GLU A 42 2.03 18.51 -0.07
CA GLU A 42 2.73 19.16 -1.19
C GLU A 42 4.22 18.81 -1.24
N THR A 43 4.82 18.46 -0.10
CA THR A 43 6.27 18.20 0.03
C THR A 43 6.58 16.78 0.51
N HIS A 44 5.69 16.19 1.30
CA HIS A 44 5.85 14.86 1.90
C HIS A 44 4.54 14.05 1.77
N PRO A 45 4.03 13.83 0.54
CA PRO A 45 2.74 13.16 0.34
C PRO A 45 2.69 11.76 0.93
N GLY A 46 3.79 11.00 0.82
CA GLY A 46 3.91 9.67 1.42
C GLY A 46 3.77 9.70 2.93
N ALA A 47 4.52 10.56 3.61
CA ALA A 47 4.47 10.69 5.08
C ALA A 47 3.07 11.06 5.59
N VAL A 48 2.38 11.98 4.91
CA VAL A 48 1.01 12.38 5.26
C VAL A 48 0.03 11.23 5.09
N TYR A 49 0.08 10.52 3.96
CA TYR A 49 -0.78 9.36 3.73
C TYR A 49 -0.60 8.31 4.83
N TRP A 50 0.65 8.03 5.21
CA TRP A 50 0.97 7.03 6.23
C TRP A 50 0.52 7.40 7.63
N ILE A 51 0.82 8.62 8.08
CA ILE A 51 0.48 9.01 9.44
C ILE A 51 -1.03 9.06 9.64
N VAL A 52 -1.78 9.43 8.60
CA VAL A 52 -3.26 9.42 8.63
C VAL A 52 -3.78 7.98 8.73
N ARG A 53 -3.28 7.06 7.89
CA ARG A 53 -3.62 5.62 7.99
C ARG A 53 -3.28 5.04 9.36
N LYS A 54 -2.11 5.35 9.91
CA LYS A 54 -1.67 4.86 11.22
C LYS A 54 -2.45 5.48 12.37
N PHE A 55 -2.80 6.77 12.29
CA PHE A 55 -3.69 7.39 13.26
C PHE A 55 -5.05 6.67 13.34
N TYR A 56 -5.62 6.26 12.19
CA TYR A 56 -6.84 5.44 12.17
C TYR A 56 -6.64 4.08 12.86
N GLN A 57 -5.50 3.44 12.63
CA GLN A 57 -5.17 2.14 13.22
C GLN A 57 -4.96 2.21 14.75
N GLU A 58 -4.14 3.16 15.22
CA GLU A 58 -3.68 3.18 16.61
C GLU A 58 -4.62 3.92 17.56
N TYR A 59 -5.09 5.10 17.16
CA TYR A 59 -5.81 6.00 18.06
C TYR A 59 -7.30 5.69 18.10
N LEU A 60 -7.90 5.47 16.93
CA LEU A 60 -9.33 5.20 16.83
C LEU A 60 -9.68 3.75 17.18
N ARG A 61 -8.69 2.86 17.33
CA ARG A 61 -8.85 1.44 17.63
C ARG A 61 -9.98 0.80 16.83
N LEU A 62 -10.19 1.25 15.60
CA LEU A 62 -11.06 0.53 14.67
C LEU A 62 -10.43 -0.86 14.59
N TYR A 63 -11.16 -1.87 15.05
CA TYR A 63 -10.65 -3.23 15.13
C TYR A 63 -10.04 -3.56 13.79
N VAL A 64 -8.74 -3.85 13.81
CA VAL A 64 -7.91 -4.04 12.62
C VAL A 64 -8.45 -5.19 11.78
N SER A 65 -9.13 -6.16 12.41
CA SER A 65 -9.91 -7.21 11.76
C SER A 65 -11.08 -6.74 10.89
N ASP A 66 -11.63 -5.54 11.12
CA ASP A 66 -12.77 -4.96 10.38
C ASP A 66 -12.32 -3.87 9.39
N THR A 67 -11.02 -3.60 9.30
CA THR A 67 -10.46 -2.56 8.43
C THR A 67 -9.61 -3.18 7.33
N GLY A 68 -9.94 -2.81 6.11
CA GLY A 68 -9.29 -3.29 4.92
C GLY A 68 -9.39 -2.26 3.81
N TYR A 69 -8.93 -2.63 2.64
CA TYR A 69 -9.19 -1.86 1.43
C TYR A 69 -9.29 -2.81 0.25
N ILE A 70 -10.02 -2.35 -0.74
CA ILE A 70 -10.19 -3.03 -2.02
C ILE A 70 -9.37 -2.22 -3.01
N GLY A 71 -8.45 -2.89 -3.69
CA GLY A 71 -7.66 -2.31 -4.78
C GLY A 71 -7.98 -3.02 -6.08
N ILE A 72 -7.85 -2.31 -7.20
CA ILE A 72 -7.73 -2.95 -8.51
C ILE A 72 -6.23 -3.16 -8.73
N ALA A 73 -5.85 -4.40 -8.99
CA ALA A 73 -4.46 -4.75 -9.28
C ALA A 73 -4.00 -3.99 -10.51
N ASP A 74 -2.88 -3.29 -10.38
CA ASP A 74 -2.24 -2.51 -11.44
C ASP A 74 -1.00 -3.22 -12.01
N ARG A 75 -0.65 -4.37 -11.44
CA ARG A 75 0.57 -5.13 -11.73
C ARG A 75 0.28 -6.62 -11.87
N TYR A 76 1.07 -7.26 -12.72
CA TYR A 76 1.13 -8.71 -12.80
C TYR A 76 2.05 -9.24 -11.70
N GLU A 77 1.47 -10.05 -10.82
CA GLU A 77 2.18 -10.78 -9.78
C GLU A 77 2.06 -12.28 -10.10
N PRO A 78 3.17 -12.95 -10.48
CA PRO A 78 3.16 -14.35 -10.88
C PRO A 78 2.46 -15.25 -9.86
N GLU A 79 1.56 -16.11 -10.35
CA GLU A 79 0.77 -17.05 -9.55
C GLU A 79 -0.18 -16.42 -8.52
N LEU A 80 -0.24 -15.08 -8.44
CA LEU A 80 -1.01 -14.36 -7.44
C LEU A 80 -2.18 -13.59 -8.05
N MET A 81 -1.91 -12.70 -9.00
CA MET A 81 -2.92 -11.84 -9.61
C MET A 81 -2.42 -11.19 -10.91
N TYR A 82 -3.37 -10.79 -11.74
CA TYR A 82 -3.14 -10.06 -12.98
C TYR A 82 -3.71 -8.63 -12.86
N PRO A 83 -3.17 -7.67 -13.64
CA PRO A 83 -3.76 -6.34 -13.78
C PRO A 83 -5.26 -6.43 -14.11
N GLY A 84 -6.04 -5.60 -13.44
CA GLY A 84 -7.49 -5.57 -13.51
C GLY A 84 -8.22 -6.52 -12.54
N ASP A 85 -7.53 -7.46 -11.89
CA ASP A 85 -8.15 -8.23 -10.79
C ASP A 85 -8.52 -7.29 -9.62
N ILE A 86 -9.52 -7.66 -8.84
CA ILE A 86 -9.87 -6.93 -7.62
C ILE A 86 -9.23 -7.65 -6.43
N ALA A 87 -8.33 -6.97 -5.73
CA ALA A 87 -7.60 -7.48 -4.59
C ALA A 87 -8.20 -6.92 -3.28
N LEU A 88 -8.55 -7.83 -2.37
CA LEU A 88 -9.06 -7.50 -1.04
C LEU A 88 -7.92 -7.63 -0.05
N TYR A 89 -7.68 -6.57 0.70
CA TYR A 89 -6.68 -6.53 1.75
C TYR A 89 -7.34 -6.32 3.11
N MET A 90 -6.85 -7.03 4.11
CA MET A 90 -7.14 -6.74 5.52
C MET A 90 -5.86 -6.24 6.19
N VAL A 91 -5.96 -5.33 7.14
CA VAL A 91 -4.77 -4.98 7.92
C VAL A 91 -4.47 -6.17 8.85
N PRO A 92 -3.26 -6.78 8.81
CA PRO A 92 -2.97 -7.92 9.66
C PRO A 92 -2.63 -7.45 11.08
N GLU A 93 -3.33 -7.95 12.10
CA GLU A 93 -2.93 -7.73 13.50
C GLU A 93 -1.59 -8.38 13.83
N SER A 94 -1.35 -9.56 13.27
CA SER A 94 -0.10 -10.31 13.40
C SER A 94 0.11 -11.16 12.14
N PRO A 95 1.04 -10.76 11.24
CA PRO A 95 1.37 -11.54 10.06
C PRO A 95 1.78 -12.96 10.45
N GLN A 96 1.32 -13.97 9.70
CA GLN A 96 1.71 -15.36 9.88
C GLN A 96 2.61 -15.82 8.74
N PRO A 97 3.48 -16.82 8.95
CA PRO A 97 4.18 -17.48 7.85
C PRO A 97 3.20 -17.85 6.71
N ASP A 98 3.68 -17.72 5.48
CA ASP A 98 2.96 -17.91 4.22
C ASP A 98 1.92 -16.85 3.85
N ASP A 99 1.60 -15.91 4.74
CA ASP A 99 0.73 -14.77 4.40
C ASP A 99 1.34 -13.97 3.26
N VAL A 100 0.51 -13.58 2.29
CA VAL A 100 0.91 -12.60 1.28
C VAL A 100 0.53 -11.22 1.78
N VAL A 101 1.52 -10.35 1.93
CA VAL A 101 1.38 -8.99 2.45
C VAL A 101 1.84 -7.98 1.41
N GLN A 102 1.18 -6.83 1.39
CA GLN A 102 1.62 -5.68 0.64
C GLN A 102 2.61 -4.89 1.50
N VAL A 103 3.84 -4.74 1.02
CA VAL A 103 4.95 -4.14 1.74
C VAL A 103 5.38 -2.85 1.05
N THR A 104 5.61 -1.81 1.82
CA THR A 104 6.12 -0.54 1.31
C THR A 104 7.57 -0.29 1.64
N PHE A 105 8.26 0.22 0.62
CA PHE A 105 9.60 0.76 0.70
C PHE A 105 9.58 2.21 0.28
N THR A 106 10.46 3.00 0.87
CA THR A 106 10.75 4.34 0.40
C THR A 106 12.13 4.36 -0.23
N ASP A 107 12.36 5.28 -1.18
CA ASP A 107 13.72 5.65 -1.51
C ASP A 107 14.42 6.30 -0.31
N LYS A 108 15.73 6.45 -0.42
CA LYS A 108 16.59 6.98 0.66
C LYS A 108 16.16 8.38 1.12
N ASP A 109 15.55 9.15 0.23
CA ASP A 109 15.13 10.53 0.48
C ASP A 109 13.64 10.62 0.90
N GLU A 110 12.95 9.48 1.04
CA GLU A 110 11.54 9.36 1.43
C GLU A 110 10.56 10.11 0.51
N VAL A 111 10.96 10.32 -0.75
CA VAL A 111 10.18 11.02 -1.78
C VAL A 111 9.34 10.04 -2.57
N SER A 112 9.92 8.88 -2.91
CA SER A 112 9.27 7.85 -3.71
C SER A 112 8.81 6.70 -2.83
N VAL A 113 7.58 6.26 -3.02
CA VAL A 113 7.02 5.08 -2.36
C VAL A 113 6.88 3.96 -3.38
N TYR A 114 7.48 2.82 -3.05
CA TYR A 114 7.34 1.58 -3.81
C TYR A 114 6.53 0.60 -2.98
N VAL A 115 5.69 -0.15 -3.68
CA VAL A 115 4.82 -1.16 -3.08
C VAL A 115 5.12 -2.46 -3.79
N ILE A 116 5.37 -3.52 -3.02
CA ILE A 116 5.51 -4.88 -3.52
C ILE A 116 4.55 -5.81 -2.80
N HIS A 117 4.30 -6.96 -3.40
CA HIS A 117 3.71 -8.10 -2.71
C HIS A 117 4.83 -9.01 -2.24
N ALA A 118 4.74 -9.47 -1.00
CA ALA A 118 5.75 -10.33 -0.41
C ALA A 118 5.09 -11.41 0.45
N ARG A 119 5.65 -12.62 0.42
CA ARG A 119 5.26 -13.72 1.29
C ARG A 119 6.00 -13.64 2.61
N VAL A 120 5.29 -13.75 3.72
CA VAL A 120 5.89 -13.82 5.05
C VAL A 120 6.63 -15.15 5.19
N VAL A 121 7.94 -15.09 5.43
CA VAL A 121 8.78 -16.27 5.69
C VAL A 121 8.72 -16.62 7.17
N ARG A 122 8.88 -15.63 8.04
CA ARG A 122 8.80 -15.79 9.50
C ARG A 122 8.62 -14.45 10.21
N CYS A 123 8.05 -14.51 11.41
CA CYS A 123 8.06 -13.40 12.37
C CYS A 123 9.16 -13.63 13.40
N ASN A 124 10.00 -12.63 13.61
CA ASN A 124 11.13 -12.69 14.54
C ASN A 124 10.73 -12.17 15.94
N ASP A 125 11.51 -12.54 16.96
CA ASP A 125 11.26 -12.13 18.36
C ASP A 125 11.37 -10.62 18.57
N ASP A 126 12.13 -9.91 17.73
CA ASP A 126 12.29 -8.46 17.74
C ASP A 126 11.12 -7.71 17.05
N ARG A 127 10.03 -8.42 16.74
CA ARG A 127 8.84 -7.95 16.00
C ARG A 127 9.08 -7.57 14.54
N SER A 128 10.28 -7.78 14.02
CA SER A 128 10.49 -7.71 12.58
C SER A 128 9.91 -8.92 11.87
N VAL A 129 9.55 -8.74 10.61
CA VAL A 129 9.00 -9.78 9.74
C VAL A 129 9.98 -10.01 8.61
N GLN A 130 10.41 -11.26 8.43
CA GLN A 130 11.14 -11.67 7.25
C GLN A 130 10.12 -11.95 6.14
N VAL A 131 10.29 -11.32 4.99
CA VAL A 131 9.41 -11.46 3.83
C VAL A 131 10.23 -11.77 2.58
N ALA A 132 9.65 -12.49 1.64
CA ALA A 132 10.22 -12.76 0.32
C ALA A 132 9.31 -12.16 -0.75
N ASP A 133 9.84 -11.32 -1.63
CA ASP A 133 9.11 -10.73 -2.75
C ASP A 133 8.52 -11.83 -3.64
N THR A 134 7.23 -11.73 -3.96
CA THR A 134 6.52 -12.72 -4.77
C THR A 134 6.97 -12.77 -6.22
N SER A 135 7.55 -11.67 -6.72
CA SER A 135 8.00 -11.53 -8.10
C SER A 135 9.46 -11.97 -8.29
N THR A 136 10.35 -11.60 -7.36
CA THR A 136 11.80 -11.85 -7.48
C THR A 136 12.32 -12.97 -6.60
N GLY A 137 11.59 -13.31 -5.53
CA GLY A 137 12.07 -14.20 -4.47
C GLY A 137 13.13 -13.57 -3.57
N GLU A 138 13.47 -12.29 -3.75
CA GLU A 138 14.42 -11.60 -2.89
C GLU A 138 13.85 -11.44 -1.48
N GLU A 139 14.69 -11.70 -0.48
CA GLU A 139 14.31 -11.65 0.92
C GLU A 139 14.64 -10.30 1.57
N TYR A 140 13.68 -9.77 2.32
CA TYR A 140 13.81 -8.52 3.06
C TYR A 140 13.41 -8.70 4.52
N LYS A 141 14.07 -7.95 5.40
CA LYS A 141 13.66 -7.79 6.79
C LYS A 141 12.92 -6.47 6.92
N VAL A 142 11.64 -6.52 7.26
CA VAL A 142 10.79 -5.34 7.44
C VAL A 142 10.23 -5.28 8.84
N VAL A 143 9.74 -4.11 9.25
CA VAL A 143 8.94 -3.99 10.48
C VAL A 143 7.46 -4.02 10.13
N ASP A 144 6.62 -4.32 11.12
CA ASP A 144 5.16 -4.29 11.00
C ASP A 144 4.61 -2.99 10.39
N TRP A 145 5.28 -1.86 10.61
CA TRP A 145 4.94 -0.56 10.01
C TRP A 145 5.06 -0.52 8.48
N ASN A 146 5.89 -1.37 7.87
CA ASN A 146 6.02 -1.44 6.43
C ASN A 146 4.91 -2.26 5.76
N ILE A 147 4.07 -2.97 6.54
CA ILE A 147 3.02 -3.84 6.01
C ILE A 147 1.71 -3.04 5.91
N LEU A 148 1.18 -2.94 4.69
CA LEU A 148 -0.05 -2.19 4.41
C LEU A 148 -1.30 -3.01 4.64
N GLY A 149 -1.23 -4.27 4.26
CA GLY A 149 -2.37 -5.16 4.24
C GLY A 149 -1.94 -6.55 3.86
N LYS A 150 -2.57 -7.54 4.47
CA LYS A 150 -2.54 -8.93 4.06
C LYS A 150 -3.57 -9.11 2.96
N LEU A 151 -3.14 -9.67 1.83
CA LEU A 151 -4.04 -10.08 0.77
C LEU A 151 -4.88 -11.27 1.27
N VAL A 152 -6.20 -11.08 1.31
CA VAL A 152 -7.13 -12.12 1.78
C VAL A 152 -7.84 -12.82 0.63
N ARG A 153 -8.03 -12.12 -0.49
CA ARG A 153 -8.76 -12.64 -1.64
C ARG A 153 -8.42 -11.84 -2.89
N VAL A 154 -8.36 -12.56 -4.01
CA VAL A 154 -8.32 -11.98 -5.36
C VAL A 154 -9.61 -12.40 -6.05
N ILE A 155 -10.31 -11.41 -6.62
CA ILE A 155 -11.51 -11.61 -7.43
C ILE A 155 -11.07 -11.47 -8.90
N PRO A 156 -11.12 -12.56 -9.68
CA PRO A 156 -10.63 -12.55 -11.05
C PRO A 156 -11.40 -11.60 -11.95
N PHE A 157 -10.66 -10.91 -12.83
CA PHE A 157 -11.20 -10.07 -13.89
C PHE A 157 -12.30 -10.77 -14.68
N GLY A 158 -13.40 -10.06 -14.93
CA GLY A 158 -14.50 -10.54 -15.75
C GLY A 158 -15.45 -11.54 -15.07
N SER A 159 -15.15 -11.99 -13.84
CA SER A 159 -16.09 -12.81 -13.05
C SER A 159 -17.37 -12.04 -12.70
N GLY A 160 -18.45 -12.76 -12.32
CA GLY A 160 -19.72 -12.11 -11.96
C GLY A 160 -19.59 -11.11 -10.82
N GLU A 161 -18.87 -11.49 -9.76
CA GLU A 161 -18.57 -10.61 -8.62
C GLU A 161 -17.69 -9.42 -9.03
N TRP A 162 -16.75 -9.63 -9.96
CA TRP A 162 -15.94 -8.54 -10.51
C TRP A 162 -16.80 -7.50 -11.21
N GLN A 163 -17.78 -7.92 -12.04
CA GLN A 163 -18.66 -6.99 -12.75
C GLN A 163 -19.46 -6.11 -11.78
N GLU A 164 -19.97 -6.71 -10.69
CA GLU A 164 -20.72 -5.99 -9.66
C GLU A 164 -19.84 -4.97 -8.93
N LEU A 165 -18.67 -5.39 -8.43
CA LEU A 165 -17.77 -4.52 -7.67
C LEU A 165 -17.10 -3.45 -8.53
N PHE A 166 -16.65 -3.82 -9.74
CA PHE A 166 -15.98 -2.89 -10.65
C PHE A 166 -16.93 -1.77 -11.08
N ALA A 167 -18.20 -2.10 -11.40
CA ALA A 167 -19.21 -1.10 -11.74
C ALA A 167 -19.45 -0.08 -10.61
N ALA A 168 -19.33 -0.50 -9.34
CA ALA A 168 -19.47 0.37 -8.18
C ALA A 168 -18.20 1.18 -7.85
N SER A 169 -17.03 0.76 -8.36
CA SER A 169 -15.73 1.35 -8.00
C SER A 169 -15.50 2.76 -8.56
N GLY A 170 -16.18 3.12 -9.65
CA GLY A 170 -15.95 4.37 -10.37
C GLY A 170 -14.60 4.45 -11.10
N VAL A 171 -13.83 3.36 -11.14
CA VAL A 171 -12.55 3.32 -11.87
C VAL A 171 -12.80 3.19 -13.37
N PRO A 172 -12.21 4.07 -14.21
CA PRO A 172 -12.37 4.01 -15.66
C PRO A 172 -11.76 2.72 -16.24
N LYS A 173 -12.44 2.10 -17.20
CA LYS A 173 -11.91 0.93 -17.92
C LYS A 173 -10.61 1.26 -18.65
N GLU A 174 -10.47 2.49 -19.10
CA GLU A 174 -9.29 3.01 -19.79
C GLU A 174 -8.05 2.94 -18.89
N TRP A 175 -8.20 3.22 -17.59
CA TRP A 175 -7.10 3.10 -16.64
C TRP A 175 -6.63 1.65 -16.50
N VAL A 176 -7.56 0.70 -16.46
CA VAL A 176 -7.24 -0.74 -16.43
C VAL A 176 -6.56 -1.17 -17.73
N ALA A 177 -7.05 -0.70 -18.87
CA ALA A 177 -6.45 -0.99 -20.18
C ALA A 177 -5.01 -0.48 -20.26
N THR A 178 -4.73 0.76 -19.83
CA THR A 178 -3.37 1.30 -19.76
C THR A 178 -2.47 0.46 -18.85
N SER A 179 -2.96 0.08 -17.66
CA SER A 179 -2.21 -0.79 -16.76
C SER A 179 -1.88 -2.15 -17.40
N ILE A 180 -2.82 -2.77 -18.12
CA ILE A 180 -2.59 -4.02 -18.84
C ILE A 180 -1.53 -3.84 -19.94
N GLU A 181 -1.59 -2.78 -20.73
CA GLU A 181 -0.61 -2.49 -21.78
C GLU A 181 0.82 -2.30 -21.24
N GLU A 182 0.95 -1.56 -20.14
CA GLU A 182 2.24 -1.36 -19.45
C GLU A 182 2.81 -2.68 -18.93
N ASN A 183 1.96 -3.54 -18.35
CA ASN A 183 2.37 -4.86 -17.88
C ASN A 183 2.74 -5.80 -19.04
N ILE A 184 2.05 -5.77 -20.18
CA ILE A 184 2.45 -6.55 -21.37
C ILE A 184 3.87 -6.18 -21.77
N ARG A 185 4.17 -4.87 -21.84
CA ARG A 185 5.53 -4.39 -22.19
C ARG A 185 6.56 -4.84 -21.16
N SER A 186 6.27 -4.67 -19.88
CA SER A 186 7.16 -5.06 -18.80
C SER A 186 7.44 -6.56 -18.80
N VAL A 187 6.40 -7.40 -18.94
CA VAL A 187 6.54 -8.86 -18.96
C VAL A 187 7.30 -9.34 -20.21
N GLN A 188 7.09 -8.70 -21.36
CA GLN A 188 7.84 -9.00 -22.59
C GLN A 188 9.36 -8.81 -22.42
N GLU A 189 9.75 -7.78 -21.68
CA GLU A 189 11.15 -7.43 -21.40
C GLU A 189 11.75 -8.23 -20.23
N SER A 190 10.92 -9.01 -19.52
CA SER A 190 11.32 -9.77 -18.33
C SER A 190 11.71 -11.23 -18.63
N GLU A 191 12.36 -11.86 -17.64
CA GLU A 191 12.69 -13.30 -17.63
C GLU A 191 11.71 -14.12 -16.76
N VAL A 192 10.51 -13.59 -16.47
CA VAL A 192 9.54 -14.26 -15.59
C VAL A 192 9.07 -15.60 -16.20
N PRO A 193 9.03 -16.69 -15.43
CA PRO A 193 8.46 -17.97 -15.88
C PRO A 193 7.00 -17.83 -16.35
N GLY A 194 6.63 -18.55 -17.40
CA GLY A 194 5.25 -18.52 -17.93
C GLY A 194 4.86 -17.22 -18.64
N LYS A 195 5.83 -16.36 -19.01
CA LYS A 195 5.56 -15.07 -19.65
C LYS A 195 4.64 -15.12 -20.88
N ASP A 196 4.73 -16.16 -21.71
CA ASP A 196 3.93 -16.25 -22.93
C ASP A 196 2.44 -16.47 -22.61
N GLU A 197 2.15 -17.31 -21.60
CA GLU A 197 0.79 -17.51 -21.08
C GLU A 197 0.27 -16.24 -20.42
N ALA A 198 1.10 -15.57 -19.62
CA ALA A 198 0.74 -14.31 -18.98
C ALA A 198 0.41 -13.22 -20.02
N ILE A 199 1.24 -13.06 -21.06
CA ILE A 199 0.99 -12.11 -22.16
C ILE A 199 -0.29 -12.47 -22.91
N ALA A 200 -0.56 -13.75 -23.14
CA ALA A 200 -1.79 -14.19 -23.80
C ALA A 200 -3.03 -13.82 -22.98
N GLU A 201 -3.00 -14.05 -21.67
CA GLU A 201 -4.09 -13.67 -20.76
C GLU A 201 -4.27 -12.15 -20.68
N LEU A 202 -3.18 -11.38 -20.58
CA LEU A 202 -3.23 -9.92 -20.58
C LEU A 202 -3.85 -9.38 -21.89
N LYS A 203 -3.47 -9.94 -23.04
CA LYS A 203 -4.06 -9.57 -24.34
C LYS A 203 -5.55 -9.91 -24.42
N ARG A 204 -5.96 -11.06 -23.86
CA ARG A 204 -7.38 -11.44 -23.78
C ARG A 204 -8.17 -10.42 -22.97
N ARG A 205 -7.70 -10.07 -21.77
CA ARG A 205 -8.33 -9.05 -20.91
C ARG A 205 -8.43 -7.68 -21.57
N LEU A 206 -7.37 -7.26 -22.26
CA LEU A 206 -7.38 -6.01 -23.02
C LEU A 206 -8.47 -6.03 -24.10
N GLY A 207 -8.65 -7.16 -24.79
CA GLY A 207 -9.72 -7.35 -25.76
C GLY A 207 -11.14 -7.33 -25.17
N ASP A 208 -11.31 -7.70 -23.90
CA ASP A 208 -12.61 -7.64 -23.20
C ASP A 208 -12.94 -6.23 -22.68
N LEU A 209 -11.94 -5.34 -22.59
CA LEU A 209 -12.11 -3.96 -22.13
C LEU A 209 -12.46 -2.99 -23.27
N VAL A 210 -12.00 -3.29 -24.49
CA VAL A 210 -12.09 -2.46 -25.70
C VAL A 210 -13.31 -2.81 -26.54
#